data_AF-R7H6M2-F1
#
_entry.id   AF-R7H6M2-F1
#
_cell.length_a   1.000
_cell.length_b   1.000
_cell.length_c   1.000
_cell.angle_alpha   90.00
_cell.angle_beta   90.00
_cell.angle_gamma   90.00
#
_symmetry.space_group_name_H-M   'P 1'
#
loop_
_entity.id
_entity.type
_entity.pdbx_description
1 polymer ?
#
loop_
_entity_poly.entity_id
_entity_poly.type
_entity_poly.pdbx_seq_one_letter_code
_entity_poly.pdbx_strand_id
1 'polypeptide(L)'
;MLIDKISMFVKNLWTYKTIVFSKFLKSLGVLFSIEKLLELLDTGDCLKTHSFILGVVLLIASAFGGISFLLFKKKKIQLSINKRTKLSTYYGDLFNEQGIRVIPVNEYFDTHLGDGIIASNTIHGKFLARFTAHINELRRMIDDQLALKDTLPSNRERTLVEGLPQNRYPLGTTIRVTINNQTYLLVAVTRFNENEHVEVDDSEYMGIMQKMFYSVEQLNDAQTVNIPLIGGGQAGFGYTNMQLLNMMVQAACLTDGLAVVNGINIILYDGKSIKNSIDLNVIKILFENWKIL
;
A
#
# COMPACT_ATOMS: atom_id res chain seq x y z
N MET A 1 -20.67 -11.83 14.15
CA MET A 1 -20.63 -10.46 13.57
C MET A 1 -20.43 -9.35 14.61
N LEU A 2 -21.26 -9.23 15.67
CA LEU A 2 -21.09 -8.19 16.70
C LEU A 2 -19.85 -8.47 17.58
N ILE A 3 -19.69 -9.72 18.02
CA ILE A 3 -18.56 -10.19 18.82
C ILE A 3 -17.22 -9.96 18.08
N ASP A 4 -17.18 -10.25 16.77
CA ASP A 4 -15.98 -10.03 15.94
C ASP A 4 -15.59 -8.55 15.85
N LYS A 5 -16.60 -7.65 15.77
CA LYS A 5 -16.36 -6.20 15.75
C LYS A 5 -15.81 -5.69 17.08
N ILE A 6 -16.35 -6.18 18.20
CA ILE A 6 -15.88 -5.81 19.55
C ILE A 6 -14.44 -6.32 19.75
N SER A 7 -14.17 -7.58 19.42
CA SER A 7 -12.83 -8.16 19.50
C SER A 7 -11.81 -7.36 18.66
N MET A 8 -12.17 -7.02 17.42
CA MET A 8 -11.32 -6.22 16.54
C MET A 8 -11.09 -4.79 17.07
N PHE A 9 -12.12 -4.18 17.66
CA PHE A 9 -11.98 -2.86 18.29
C PHE A 9 -11.02 -2.88 19.49
N VAL A 10 -11.18 -3.86 20.38
CA VAL A 10 -10.29 -4.03 21.55
C VAL A 10 -8.84 -4.28 21.10
N LYS A 11 -8.65 -5.12 20.08
CA LYS A 11 -7.32 -5.35 19.48
C LYS A 11 -6.73 -4.05 18.94
N ASN A 12 -7.48 -3.28 18.15
CA ASN A 12 -7.00 -2.00 17.60
C ASN A 12 -6.70 -0.98 18.70
N LEU A 13 -7.52 -0.91 19.75
CA LEU A 13 -7.28 -0.04 20.90
C LEU A 13 -5.96 -0.39 21.60
N TRP A 14 -5.67 -1.68 21.78
CA TRP A 14 -4.41 -2.13 22.35
C TRP A 14 -3.21 -1.84 21.42
N THR A 15 -3.35 -2.17 20.13
CA THR A 15 -2.29 -1.96 19.12
C THR A 15 -1.94 -0.49 18.96
N TYR A 16 -2.94 0.41 18.95
CA TYR A 16 -2.74 1.84 18.74
C TYR A 16 -2.85 2.68 20.03
N LYS A 17 -2.70 2.04 21.20
CA LYS A 17 -2.90 2.67 22.51
C LYS A 17 -2.11 3.97 22.68
N THR A 18 -0.86 4.01 22.22
CA THR A 18 -0.02 5.21 22.32
C THR A 18 -0.55 6.36 21.47
N ILE A 19 -1.07 6.08 20.27
CA ILE A 19 -1.65 7.09 19.38
C ILE A 19 -2.96 7.62 19.96
N VAL A 20 -3.82 6.71 20.43
CA VAL A 20 -5.11 7.04 21.06
C VAL A 20 -4.89 7.88 22.31
N PHE A 21 -3.95 7.47 23.17
CA PHE A 21 -3.60 8.19 24.40
C PHE A 21 -2.99 9.56 24.10
N SER A 22 -2.13 9.67 23.08
CA SER A 22 -1.60 10.97 22.64
C SER A 22 -2.70 11.91 22.16
N LYS A 23 -3.68 11.41 21.40
CA LYS A 23 -4.84 12.20 20.96
C LYS A 23 -5.74 12.62 22.12
N PHE A 24 -5.97 11.72 23.07
CA PHE A 24 -6.64 12.03 24.33
C PHE A 24 -5.92 13.16 25.07
N LEU A 25 -4.62 13.04 25.36
CA LEU A 25 -3.89 14.08 26.07
C LEU A 25 -3.88 15.43 25.33
N LYS A 26 -3.74 15.42 23.99
CA LYS A 26 -3.82 16.65 23.18
C LYS A 26 -5.19 17.32 23.30
N SER A 27 -6.27 16.55 23.17
CA SER A 27 -7.64 17.07 23.31
C SER A 27 -7.88 17.60 24.72
N LEU A 28 -7.41 16.86 25.74
CA LEU A 28 -7.57 17.23 27.14
C LEU A 28 -6.89 18.57 27.45
N GLY A 29 -5.64 18.73 27.00
CA GLY A 29 -4.89 19.98 27.19
C GLY A 29 -5.54 21.19 26.51
N VAL A 30 -6.05 21.03 25.29
CA VAL A 30 -6.78 22.11 24.59
C VAL A 30 -8.05 22.49 25.34
N LEU A 31 -8.84 21.50 25.77
CA LEU A 31 -10.09 21.73 26.48
C LEU A 31 -9.88 22.43 27.83
N PHE A 32 -8.89 22.00 28.62
CA PHE A 32 -8.56 22.66 29.88
C PHE A 32 -8.00 24.07 29.67
N SER A 33 -7.22 24.31 28.61
CA SER A 33 -6.76 25.67 28.28
C SER A 33 -7.93 26.60 27.93
N ILE A 34 -8.93 26.11 27.21
CA ILE A 34 -10.16 26.86 26.91
C ILE A 34 -10.96 27.12 28.18
N GLU A 35 -11.13 26.11 29.04
CA GLU A 35 -11.82 26.27 30.34
C GLU A 35 -11.17 27.38 31.17
N LYS A 36 -9.83 27.37 31.29
CA LYS A 36 -9.10 28.39 32.05
C LYS A 36 -9.19 29.78 31.44
N LEU A 37 -9.23 29.88 30.11
CA LEU A 37 -9.45 31.15 29.43
C LEU A 37 -10.86 31.70 29.69
N LEU A 38 -11.87 30.83 29.70
CA LEU A 38 -13.26 31.22 29.99
C LEU A 38 -13.43 31.62 31.46
N GLU A 39 -12.79 30.92 32.39
CA GLU A 39 -12.79 31.28 33.81
C GLU A 39 -12.20 32.68 34.06
N LEU A 40 -11.18 33.08 33.28
CA LEU A 40 -10.61 34.43 33.37
C LEU A 40 -11.61 35.53 32.94
N LEU A 41 -12.54 35.21 32.05
CA LEU A 41 -13.56 36.14 31.54
C LEU A 41 -14.86 36.08 32.34
N ASP A 42 -15.03 35.10 33.23
CA ASP A 42 -16.24 34.91 34.03
C ASP A 42 -16.25 35.86 35.24
N THR A 43 -17.07 36.90 35.13
CA THR A 43 -17.29 37.90 36.20
C THR A 43 -18.34 37.47 37.22
N GLY A 44 -19.04 36.34 37.00
CA GLY A 44 -20.17 35.89 37.82
C GLY A 44 -19.93 34.64 38.67
N ASP A 45 -18.70 34.12 38.76
CA ASP A 45 -18.30 32.90 39.50
C ASP A 45 -19.12 31.62 39.16
N CYS A 46 -19.79 31.61 38.01
CA CYS A 46 -20.64 30.51 37.56
C CYS A 46 -19.81 29.25 37.24
N LEU A 47 -18.68 29.44 36.56
CA LEU A 47 -17.77 28.35 36.17
C LEU A 47 -17.09 27.71 37.39
N LYS A 48 -16.78 28.49 38.43
CA LYS A 48 -16.16 27.98 39.66
C LYS A 48 -17.10 27.05 40.44
N THR A 49 -18.40 27.35 40.45
CA THR A 49 -19.42 26.58 41.18
C THR A 49 -19.65 25.18 40.58
N HIS A 50 -19.40 25.00 39.28
CA HIS A 50 -19.61 23.73 38.56
C HIS A 50 -18.32 23.04 38.10
N SER A 51 -17.15 23.42 38.64
CA SER A 51 -15.84 22.98 38.16
C SER A 51 -15.66 21.45 38.13
N PHE A 52 -16.18 20.71 39.12
CA PHE A 52 -16.04 19.24 39.12
C PHE A 52 -16.82 18.56 37.99
N ILE A 53 -18.08 18.96 37.77
CA ILE A 53 -18.94 18.40 36.71
C ILE A 53 -18.34 18.73 35.35
N LEU A 54 -17.88 19.98 35.18
CA LEU A 54 -17.22 20.43 33.96
C LEU A 54 -15.96 19.60 33.67
N GLY A 55 -15.10 19.39 34.66
CA GLY A 55 -13.90 18.55 34.51
C GLY A 55 -14.21 17.11 34.06
N VAL A 56 -15.26 16.48 34.59
CA VAL A 56 -15.70 15.14 34.17
C VAL A 56 -16.18 15.17 32.71
N VAL A 57 -16.97 16.18 32.31
CA VAL A 57 -17.44 16.35 30.93
C VAL A 57 -16.27 16.50 29.96
N LEU A 58 -15.25 17.31 30.31
CA LEU A 58 -14.06 17.49 29.48
C LEU A 58 -13.23 16.21 29.35
N LEU A 59 -13.10 15.43 30.42
CA LEU A 59 -12.44 14.12 30.38
C LEU A 59 -13.17 13.15 29.44
N ILE A 60 -14.50 13.08 29.52
CA ILE A 60 -15.30 12.23 28.63
C ILE A 60 -15.19 12.71 27.18
N ALA A 61 -15.30 14.01 26.93
CA ALA A 61 -15.15 14.59 25.59
C ALA A 61 -13.78 14.29 24.99
N SER A 62 -12.72 14.40 25.80
CA SER A 62 -11.37 14.05 25.40
C SER A 62 -11.20 12.55 25.11
N ALA A 63 -11.76 11.68 25.96
CA ALA A 63 -11.75 10.24 25.75
C ALA A 63 -12.46 9.85 24.45
N PHE A 64 -13.59 10.51 24.16
CA PHE A 64 -14.28 10.39 22.88
C PHE A 64 -13.40 10.84 21.72
N GLY A 65 -12.64 11.94 21.86
CA GLY A 65 -11.64 12.37 20.87
C GLY A 65 -10.62 11.27 20.54
N GLY A 66 -10.06 10.62 21.56
CA GLY A 66 -9.14 9.48 21.40
C GLY A 66 -9.79 8.27 20.72
N ILE A 67 -10.99 7.87 21.17
CA ILE A 67 -11.72 6.71 20.63
C ILE A 67 -12.22 6.96 19.20
N SER A 68 -12.64 8.18 18.89
CA SER A 68 -13.15 8.57 17.57
C SER A 68 -12.13 8.28 16.45
N PHE A 69 -10.84 8.35 16.77
CA PHE A 69 -9.74 7.99 15.86
C PHE A 69 -9.82 6.55 15.33
N LEU A 70 -10.22 5.61 16.20
CA LEU A 70 -10.37 4.19 15.83
C LEU A 70 -11.69 3.91 15.11
N LEU A 71 -12.73 4.68 15.42
CA LEU A 71 -14.07 4.51 14.86
C LEU A 71 -14.17 5.09 13.44
N PHE A 72 -13.60 6.28 13.23
CA PHE A 72 -13.69 7.00 11.96
C PHE A 72 -12.48 6.75 11.08
N LYS A 73 -12.42 5.53 10.51
CA LYS A 73 -11.39 5.15 9.54
C LYS A 73 -11.51 5.93 8.24
N LYS A 74 -10.40 6.50 7.77
CA LYS A 74 -10.32 7.10 6.44
C LYS A 74 -10.44 6.02 5.35
N LYS A 75 -11.21 6.33 4.31
CA LYS A 75 -11.32 5.51 3.08
C LYS A 75 -10.29 5.89 2.02
N LYS A 76 -9.77 7.12 2.10
CA LYS A 76 -8.75 7.67 1.22
C LYS A 76 -7.81 8.58 2.00
N ILE A 77 -6.52 8.50 1.70
CA ILE A 77 -5.50 9.45 2.14
C ILE A 77 -4.71 9.94 0.92
N GLN A 78 -4.11 11.12 1.05
CA GLN A 78 -3.20 11.69 0.07
C GLN A 78 -1.99 12.22 0.82
N LEU A 79 -0.81 11.80 0.38
CA LEU A 79 0.49 12.03 0.99
C LEU A 79 1.38 12.79 -0.02
N SER A 80 1.95 13.91 0.40
CA SER A 80 2.86 14.69 -0.46
C SER A 80 4.28 14.14 -0.33
N ILE A 81 4.60 13.14 -1.16
CA ILE A 81 5.90 12.45 -1.14
C ILE A 81 7.05 13.45 -1.33
N ASN A 82 6.94 14.34 -2.30
CA ASN A 82 7.82 15.48 -2.48
C ASN A 82 7.05 16.63 -3.18
N LYS A 83 7.75 17.67 -3.66
CA LYS A 83 7.10 18.82 -4.33
C LYS A 83 6.40 18.46 -5.65
N ARG A 84 6.80 17.36 -6.29
CA ARG A 84 6.35 16.96 -7.64
C ARG A 84 5.35 15.82 -7.59
N THR A 85 5.48 14.92 -6.61
CA THR A 85 4.72 13.67 -6.55
C THR A 85 3.77 13.64 -5.35
N LYS A 86 2.49 13.44 -5.63
CA LYS A 86 1.45 13.10 -4.65
C LYS A 86 1.13 11.61 -4.72
N LEU A 87 1.07 10.95 -3.57
CA LEU A 87 0.67 9.55 -3.46
C LEU A 87 -0.67 9.46 -2.76
N SER A 88 -1.69 8.94 -3.44
CA SER A 88 -2.98 8.64 -2.85
C SER A 88 -3.10 7.18 -2.51
N THR A 89 -3.79 6.84 -1.44
CA THR A 89 -4.13 5.45 -1.10
C THR A 89 -5.61 5.35 -0.81
N TYR A 90 -6.30 4.42 -1.47
CA TYR A 90 -7.74 4.19 -1.31
C TYR A 90 -8.14 2.77 -1.70
N TYR A 91 -9.37 2.41 -1.36
CA TYR A 91 -9.94 1.10 -1.67
C TYR A 91 -10.61 1.11 -3.05
N GLY A 92 -10.32 0.11 -3.89
CA GLY A 92 -10.84 0.00 -5.25
C GLY A 92 -10.41 -1.28 -5.96
N ASP A 93 -10.57 -1.30 -7.28
CA ASP A 93 -10.08 -2.36 -8.16
C ASP A 93 -9.06 -1.78 -9.14
N LEU A 94 -7.83 -2.29 -9.09
CA LEU A 94 -6.70 -1.85 -9.92
C LEU A 94 -7.06 -1.80 -11.40
N PHE A 95 -7.81 -2.78 -11.88
CA PHE A 95 -8.09 -2.92 -13.32
C PHE A 95 -9.19 -1.96 -13.81
N ASN A 96 -9.91 -1.30 -12.90
CA ASN A 96 -10.89 -0.28 -13.24
C ASN A 96 -10.28 1.14 -13.25
N GLU A 97 -9.07 1.31 -12.72
CA GLU A 97 -8.39 2.61 -12.68
C GLU A 97 -7.88 3.04 -14.05
N GLN A 98 -7.92 4.34 -14.34
CA GLN A 98 -7.38 4.93 -15.57
C GLN A 98 -5.89 5.29 -15.41
N GLY A 99 -5.16 5.29 -16.52
CA GLY A 99 -3.71 5.51 -16.55
C GLY A 99 -2.91 4.20 -16.50
N ILE A 100 -1.65 4.29 -16.10
CA ILE A 100 -0.73 3.16 -16.08
C ILE A 100 -1.06 2.24 -14.90
N ARG A 101 -1.01 0.92 -15.12
CA ARG A 101 -1.25 -0.08 -14.07
C ARG A 101 0.01 -0.90 -13.82
N VAL A 102 0.48 -0.92 -12.59
CA VAL A 102 1.61 -1.77 -12.17
C VAL A 102 1.10 -3.17 -11.86
N ILE A 103 1.70 -4.18 -12.50
CA ILE A 103 1.38 -5.58 -12.30
C ILE A 103 2.60 -6.28 -11.67
N PRO A 104 2.52 -6.70 -10.40
CA PRO A 104 3.55 -7.55 -9.82
C PRO A 104 3.55 -8.93 -10.49
N VAL A 105 4.71 -9.34 -11.00
CA VAL A 105 4.96 -10.62 -11.68
C VAL A 105 6.13 -11.37 -11.05
N ASN A 106 6.40 -12.60 -11.49
CA ASN A 106 7.60 -13.34 -11.08
C ASN A 106 8.84 -12.92 -11.88
N GLU A 107 10.01 -13.36 -11.42
CA GLU A 107 11.30 -13.05 -12.03
C GLU A 107 11.48 -13.57 -13.47
N TYR A 108 10.59 -14.45 -13.94
CA TYR A 108 10.60 -15.01 -15.31
C TYR A 108 9.58 -14.34 -16.24
N PHE A 109 8.74 -13.44 -15.73
CA PHE A 109 7.64 -12.82 -16.46
C PHE A 109 6.72 -13.85 -17.15
N ASP A 110 6.37 -14.93 -16.44
CA ASP A 110 5.53 -16.01 -16.98
C ASP A 110 4.17 -15.51 -17.47
N THR A 111 3.66 -16.12 -18.55
CA THR A 111 2.35 -15.78 -19.16
C THR A 111 1.37 -16.97 -19.16
N HIS A 112 1.76 -18.09 -18.55
CA HIS A 112 0.93 -19.29 -18.48
C HIS A 112 -0.18 -19.18 -17.44
N LEU A 113 -1.35 -19.75 -17.76
CA LEU A 113 -2.54 -19.73 -16.91
C LEU A 113 -3.19 -21.11 -16.85
N GLY A 114 -3.63 -21.51 -15.65
CA GLY A 114 -4.45 -22.71 -15.44
C GLY A 114 -3.67 -24.03 -15.33
N ASP A 115 -2.35 -23.96 -15.38
CA ASP A 115 -1.41 -25.08 -15.31
C ASP A 115 -0.68 -25.19 -13.95
N GLY A 116 -1.04 -24.33 -13.00
CA GLY A 116 -0.45 -24.30 -11.66
C GLY A 116 0.74 -23.34 -11.51
N ILE A 117 1.23 -22.74 -12.60
CA ILE A 117 2.37 -21.80 -12.55
C ILE A 117 1.92 -20.43 -12.00
N ILE A 118 0.87 -19.86 -12.59
CA ILE A 118 0.26 -18.60 -12.12
C ILE A 118 -1.17 -18.86 -11.63
N ALA A 119 -1.39 -18.62 -10.34
CA ALA A 119 -2.73 -18.70 -9.75
C ALA A 119 -3.65 -17.58 -10.28
N SER A 120 -4.82 -17.97 -10.80
CA SER A 120 -5.79 -17.09 -11.47
C SER A 120 -6.40 -16.01 -10.58
N ASN A 121 -6.41 -16.21 -9.26
CA ASN A 121 -6.95 -15.27 -8.28
C ASN A 121 -5.97 -14.16 -7.86
N THR A 122 -4.71 -14.23 -8.29
CA THR A 122 -3.68 -13.20 -8.03
C THR A 122 -3.82 -12.01 -8.98
N ILE A 123 -3.13 -10.89 -8.69
CA ILE A 123 -3.10 -9.75 -9.63
C ILE A 123 -2.43 -10.17 -10.95
N HIS A 124 -1.37 -10.96 -10.90
CA HIS A 124 -0.70 -11.50 -12.10
C HIS A 124 -1.67 -12.36 -12.92
N GLY A 125 -2.32 -13.35 -12.30
CA GLY A 125 -3.28 -14.22 -12.99
C GLY A 125 -4.49 -13.46 -13.54
N LYS A 126 -5.03 -12.50 -12.78
CA LYS A 126 -6.11 -11.62 -13.25
C LYS A 126 -5.70 -10.73 -14.42
N PHE A 127 -4.44 -10.30 -14.47
CA PHE A 127 -3.89 -9.56 -15.61
C PHE A 127 -3.85 -10.47 -16.85
N LEU A 128 -3.23 -11.65 -16.75
CA LEU A 128 -3.16 -12.60 -17.87
C LEU A 128 -4.55 -13.03 -18.36
N ALA A 129 -5.52 -13.20 -17.44
CA ALA A 129 -6.87 -13.64 -17.78
C ALA A 129 -7.62 -12.65 -18.70
N ARG A 130 -7.21 -11.38 -18.71
CA ARG A 130 -7.77 -10.34 -19.59
C ARG A 130 -7.23 -10.41 -21.02
N PHE A 131 -6.11 -11.11 -21.22
CA PHE A 131 -5.40 -11.20 -22.49
C PHE A 131 -5.29 -12.64 -22.98
N THR A 132 -6.17 -13.55 -22.54
CA THR A 132 -6.14 -14.97 -22.97
C THR A 132 -6.19 -15.13 -24.49
N ALA A 133 -7.02 -14.34 -25.17
CA ALA A 133 -7.09 -14.32 -26.64
C ALA A 133 -5.85 -13.73 -27.34
N HIS A 134 -5.04 -12.96 -26.60
CA HIS A 134 -3.87 -12.23 -27.09
C HIS A 134 -2.58 -12.67 -26.38
N ILE A 135 -2.55 -13.86 -25.77
CA ILE A 135 -1.47 -14.24 -24.85
C ILE A 135 -0.12 -14.34 -25.56
N ASN A 136 -0.12 -14.82 -26.80
CA ASN A 136 1.08 -14.89 -27.64
C ASN A 136 1.60 -13.51 -28.05
N GLU A 137 0.69 -12.55 -28.28
CA GLU A 137 1.05 -11.17 -28.56
C GLU A 137 1.68 -10.52 -27.32
N LEU A 138 1.02 -10.67 -26.16
CA LEU A 138 1.54 -10.21 -24.87
C LEU A 138 2.92 -10.80 -24.58
N ARG A 139 3.10 -12.11 -24.81
CA ARG A 139 4.39 -12.79 -24.62
C ARG A 139 5.50 -12.17 -25.47
N ARG A 140 5.26 -11.96 -26.77
CA ARG A 140 6.24 -11.33 -27.66
C ARG A 140 6.61 -9.92 -27.20
N MET A 141 5.62 -9.12 -26.81
CA MET A 141 5.87 -7.76 -26.30
C MET A 141 6.71 -7.76 -25.02
N ILE A 142 6.48 -8.73 -24.13
CA ILE A 142 7.30 -8.93 -22.93
C ILE A 142 8.74 -9.27 -23.32
N ASP A 143 8.92 -10.20 -24.26
CA ASP A 143 10.24 -10.63 -24.74
C ASP A 143 11.04 -9.49 -25.36
N ASP A 144 10.40 -8.70 -26.22
CA ASP A 144 11.04 -7.55 -26.87
C ASP A 144 11.54 -6.53 -25.84
N GLN A 145 10.79 -6.31 -24.76
CA GLN A 145 11.20 -5.41 -23.68
C GLN A 145 12.31 -6.01 -22.82
N LEU A 146 12.28 -7.32 -22.59
CA LEU A 146 13.25 -8.03 -21.77
C LEU A 146 14.58 -8.28 -22.49
N ALA A 147 14.61 -8.27 -23.83
CA ALA A 147 15.84 -8.36 -24.62
C ALA A 147 16.84 -7.22 -24.33
N LEU A 148 16.35 -6.11 -23.77
CA LEU A 148 17.15 -4.94 -23.37
C LEU A 148 17.51 -4.94 -21.87
N LYS A 149 17.23 -6.04 -21.15
CA LYS A 149 17.45 -6.15 -19.70
C LYS A 149 18.51 -7.20 -19.39
N ASP A 150 19.28 -6.94 -18.35
CA ASP A 150 20.26 -7.90 -17.85
C ASP A 150 19.56 -9.11 -17.22
N THR A 151 19.89 -10.29 -17.72
CA THR A 151 19.44 -11.57 -17.17
C THR A 151 20.33 -12.00 -16.01
N LEU A 152 19.75 -12.64 -15.01
CA LEU A 152 20.52 -13.39 -14.03
C LEU A 152 21.08 -14.68 -14.66
N PRO A 153 22.19 -15.23 -14.16
CA PRO A 153 22.68 -16.52 -14.58
C PRO A 153 21.60 -17.59 -14.44
N SER A 154 21.51 -18.50 -15.42
CA SER A 154 20.62 -19.65 -15.31
C SER A 154 20.98 -20.46 -14.06
N ASN A 155 19.97 -20.82 -13.28
CA ASN A 155 20.09 -21.66 -12.09
C ASN A 155 19.52 -23.06 -12.30
N ARG A 156 18.61 -23.24 -13.27
CA ARG A 156 18.00 -24.52 -13.65
C ARG A 156 17.36 -24.40 -15.04
N GLU A 157 17.10 -25.55 -15.68
CA GLU A 157 16.20 -25.64 -16.82
C GLU A 157 14.76 -25.83 -16.31
N ARG A 158 13.82 -25.03 -16.81
CA ARG A 158 12.40 -25.10 -16.42
C ARG A 158 11.63 -25.96 -17.41
N THR A 159 11.25 -27.16 -16.98
CA THR A 159 10.59 -28.18 -17.82
C THR A 159 9.24 -28.65 -17.27
N LEU A 160 8.76 -28.07 -16.15
CA LEU A 160 7.49 -28.45 -15.52
C LEU A 160 6.28 -28.27 -16.47
N VAL A 161 6.32 -27.22 -17.30
CA VAL A 161 5.36 -26.94 -18.36
C VAL A 161 6.11 -26.54 -19.62
N GLU A 162 5.65 -27.01 -20.78
CA GLU A 162 6.24 -26.67 -22.07
C GLU A 162 6.12 -25.16 -22.37
N GLY A 163 7.19 -24.59 -22.91
CA GLY A 163 7.24 -23.18 -23.32
C GLY A 163 7.46 -22.19 -22.18
N LEU A 164 7.80 -22.64 -20.96
CA LEU A 164 8.19 -21.72 -19.88
C LEU A 164 9.44 -20.90 -20.26
N PRO A 165 9.46 -19.58 -19.99
CA PRO A 165 10.67 -18.78 -20.10
C PRO A 165 11.80 -19.31 -19.22
N GLN A 166 13.00 -19.36 -19.79
CA GLN A 166 14.21 -19.84 -19.10
C GLN A 166 15.01 -18.71 -18.45
N ASN A 167 14.93 -17.49 -19.01
CA ASN A 167 15.66 -16.35 -18.48
C ASN A 167 14.92 -15.76 -17.27
N ARG A 168 15.67 -15.55 -16.19
CA ARG A 168 15.21 -14.84 -14.99
C ARG A 168 15.88 -13.48 -14.87
N TYR A 169 15.19 -12.55 -14.23
CA TYR A 169 15.61 -11.16 -14.12
C TYR A 169 15.68 -10.72 -12.64
N PRO A 170 16.59 -9.79 -12.29
CA PRO A 170 16.67 -9.29 -10.92
C PRO A 170 15.33 -8.76 -10.40
N LEU A 171 15.00 -9.00 -9.13
CA LEU A 171 13.81 -8.41 -8.53
C LEU A 171 13.88 -6.86 -8.58
N GLY A 172 12.73 -6.26 -8.87
CA GLY A 172 12.59 -4.84 -9.20
C GLY A 172 12.74 -4.52 -10.69
N THR A 173 13.16 -5.49 -11.53
CA THR A 173 13.17 -5.31 -12.99
C THR A 173 11.77 -4.96 -13.45
N THR A 174 11.67 -3.85 -14.18
CA THR A 174 10.41 -3.31 -14.66
C THR A 174 10.46 -3.14 -16.17
N ILE A 175 9.42 -3.61 -16.85
CA ILE A 175 9.20 -3.42 -18.28
C ILE A 175 7.85 -2.76 -18.52
N ARG A 176 7.72 -2.12 -19.68
CA ARG A 176 6.47 -1.46 -20.09
C ARG A 176 5.84 -2.18 -21.26
N VAL A 177 4.57 -2.54 -21.10
CA VAL A 177 3.78 -3.18 -22.16
C VAL A 177 2.54 -2.34 -22.43
N THR A 178 2.26 -2.05 -23.70
CA THR A 178 1.05 -1.33 -24.12
C THR A 178 0.24 -2.19 -25.08
N ILE A 179 -0.88 -2.74 -24.61
CA ILE A 179 -1.75 -3.64 -25.38
C ILE A 179 -3.19 -3.14 -25.29
N ASN A 180 -3.93 -3.17 -26.39
CA ASN A 180 -5.32 -2.68 -26.45
C ASN A 180 -5.51 -1.25 -25.89
N ASN A 181 -4.60 -0.32 -26.21
CA ASN A 181 -4.58 1.04 -25.68
C ASN A 181 -4.45 1.15 -24.14
N GLN A 182 -4.01 0.08 -23.47
CA GLN A 182 -3.79 0.06 -22.04
C GLN A 182 -2.31 -0.16 -21.74
N THR A 183 -1.76 0.70 -20.89
CA THR A 183 -0.35 0.66 -20.50
C THR A 183 -0.18 -0.02 -19.16
N TYR A 184 0.74 -0.99 -19.11
CA TYR A 184 1.10 -1.75 -17.93
C TYR A 184 2.59 -1.63 -17.65
N LEU A 185 2.96 -1.57 -16.38
CA LEU A 185 4.33 -1.78 -15.93
C LEU A 185 4.39 -3.13 -15.22
N LEU A 186 5.08 -4.10 -15.82
CA LEU A 186 5.27 -5.41 -15.20
C LEU A 186 6.53 -5.37 -14.35
N VAL A 187 6.42 -5.74 -13.08
CA VAL A 187 7.51 -5.62 -12.10
C VAL A 187 7.81 -6.99 -11.51
N ALA A 188 9.05 -7.47 -11.66
CA ALA A 188 9.50 -8.71 -11.03
C ALA A 188 9.57 -8.53 -9.50
N VAL A 189 8.69 -9.21 -8.75
CA VAL A 189 8.59 -9.08 -7.29
C VAL A 189 8.73 -10.40 -6.53
N THR A 190 8.67 -11.54 -7.22
CA THR A 190 8.71 -12.88 -6.60
C THR A 190 9.74 -13.75 -7.30
N ARG A 191 10.49 -14.54 -6.53
CA ARG A 191 11.35 -15.60 -7.06
C ARG A 191 10.61 -16.91 -7.10
N PHE A 192 10.98 -17.77 -8.03
CA PHE A 192 10.40 -19.11 -8.14
C PHE A 192 11.46 -20.17 -7.78
N ASN A 193 11.18 -20.97 -6.77
CA ASN A 193 12.01 -22.10 -6.38
C ASN A 193 11.92 -23.25 -7.40
N GLU A 194 12.65 -24.33 -7.18
CA GLU A 194 12.73 -25.49 -8.10
C GLU A 194 11.37 -26.13 -8.44
N ASN A 195 10.35 -25.92 -7.61
CA ASN A 195 8.99 -26.41 -7.82
C ASN A 195 8.05 -25.34 -8.41
N GLU A 196 8.61 -24.26 -8.95
CA GLU A 196 7.84 -23.12 -9.50
C GLU A 196 6.91 -22.47 -8.47
N HIS A 197 7.27 -22.56 -7.18
CA HIS A 197 6.58 -21.88 -6.09
C HIS A 197 7.29 -20.60 -5.67
N VAL A 198 6.50 -19.65 -5.18
CA VAL A 198 7.01 -18.37 -4.68
C VAL A 198 7.96 -18.58 -3.50
N GLU A 199 9.16 -18.03 -3.65
CA GLU A 199 10.16 -17.88 -2.60
C GLU A 199 10.48 -16.39 -2.45
N VAL A 200 10.49 -15.91 -1.21
CA VAL A 200 10.77 -14.50 -0.91
C VAL A 200 11.71 -14.36 0.26
N ASP A 201 12.58 -13.36 0.16
CA ASP A 201 13.36 -12.84 1.27
C ASP A 201 12.74 -11.49 1.68
N ASP A 202 12.18 -11.44 2.89
CA ASP A 202 11.55 -10.25 3.45
C ASP A 202 12.50 -9.05 3.47
N SER A 203 13.81 -9.27 3.63
CA SER A 203 14.82 -8.20 3.68
C SER A 203 14.96 -7.43 2.36
N GLU A 204 14.58 -8.05 1.23
CA GLU A 204 14.68 -7.44 -0.09
C GLU A 204 13.50 -6.52 -0.42
N TYR A 205 12.40 -6.60 0.33
CA TYR A 205 11.15 -5.91 0.02
C TYR A 205 11.35 -4.41 -0.25
N MET A 206 12.06 -3.71 0.65
CA MET A 206 12.32 -2.28 0.50
C MET A 206 13.09 -1.97 -0.80
N GLY A 207 14.12 -2.75 -1.10
CA GLY A 207 14.92 -2.59 -2.31
C GLY A 207 14.11 -2.83 -3.59
N ILE A 208 13.22 -3.83 -3.59
CA ILE A 208 12.31 -4.10 -4.71
C ILE A 208 11.37 -2.90 -4.92
N MET A 209 10.78 -2.37 -3.85
CA MET A 209 9.87 -1.23 -3.93
C MET A 209 10.58 0.04 -4.43
N GLN A 210 11.80 0.32 -3.97
CA GLN A 210 12.59 1.47 -4.45
C GLN A 210 12.93 1.33 -5.94
N LYS A 211 13.37 0.15 -6.40
CA LYS A 211 13.63 -0.12 -7.82
C LYS A 211 12.36 0.04 -8.68
N MET A 212 11.21 -0.40 -8.16
CA MET A 212 9.92 -0.18 -8.81
C MET A 212 9.60 1.31 -8.93
N PHE A 213 9.68 2.09 -7.85
CA PHE A 213 9.37 3.52 -7.89
C PHE A 213 10.33 4.29 -8.79
N TYR A 214 11.62 3.92 -8.81
CA TYR A 214 12.58 4.46 -9.75
C TYR A 214 12.17 4.18 -11.20
N SER A 215 11.80 2.93 -11.51
CA SER A 215 11.33 2.56 -12.85
C SER A 215 10.00 3.23 -13.23
N VAL A 216 9.10 3.40 -12.27
CA VAL A 216 7.84 4.14 -12.45
C VAL A 216 8.13 5.58 -12.84
N GLU A 217 9.08 6.25 -12.19
CA GLU A 217 9.48 7.60 -12.55
C GLU A 217 9.97 7.67 -14.01
N GLN A 218 10.78 6.71 -14.44
CA GLN A 218 11.34 6.69 -15.80
C GLN A 218 10.28 6.36 -16.88
N LEU A 219 9.24 5.59 -16.53
CA LEU A 219 8.31 4.99 -17.50
C LEU A 219 6.89 5.56 -17.46
N ASN A 220 6.62 6.60 -16.64
CA ASN A 220 5.25 7.08 -16.43
C ASN A 220 4.66 7.92 -17.59
N ASP A 221 5.48 8.50 -18.47
CA ASP A 221 5.04 9.41 -19.55
C ASP A 221 4.05 10.50 -19.11
N ALA A 222 4.28 11.09 -17.95
CA ALA A 222 3.37 12.06 -17.34
C ALA A 222 1.94 11.52 -17.13
N GLN A 223 1.73 10.22 -16.99
CA GLN A 223 0.43 9.63 -16.66
C GLN A 223 0.33 9.34 -15.16
N THR A 224 -0.90 9.25 -14.65
CA THR A 224 -1.14 8.71 -13.31
C THR A 224 -0.77 7.22 -13.30
N VAL A 225 -0.13 6.79 -12.22
CA VAL A 225 0.32 5.40 -12.05
C VAL A 225 -0.42 4.74 -10.89
N ASN A 226 -1.08 3.62 -11.17
CA ASN A 226 -1.87 2.85 -10.21
C ASN A 226 -1.13 1.57 -9.83
N ILE A 227 -0.88 1.39 -8.53
CA ILE A 227 -0.07 0.31 -7.98
C ILE A 227 -0.94 -0.47 -6.99
N PRO A 228 -1.07 -1.80 -7.08
CA PRO A 228 -1.75 -2.57 -6.04
C PRO A 228 -0.93 -2.56 -4.75
N LEU A 229 -1.54 -2.97 -3.63
CA LEU A 229 -0.74 -3.41 -2.49
C LEU A 229 0.09 -4.65 -2.91
N ILE A 230 1.42 -4.52 -2.91
CA ILE A 230 2.34 -5.61 -3.23
C ILE A 230 2.67 -6.37 -1.94
N GLY A 231 2.75 -7.70 -2.02
CA GLY A 231 3.10 -8.57 -0.88
C GLY A 231 1.92 -9.11 -0.07
N GLY A 232 0.76 -8.45 -0.07
CA GLY A 232 -0.39 -8.82 0.80
C GLY A 232 -1.20 -10.06 0.37
N GLY A 233 -0.64 -10.91 -0.48
CA GLY A 233 -1.32 -12.06 -1.09
C GLY A 233 -0.36 -13.25 -1.26
N GLN A 234 -0.45 -13.96 -2.40
CA GLN A 234 0.38 -15.14 -2.69
C GLN A 234 1.88 -14.83 -2.89
N ALA A 235 2.28 -13.56 -2.81
CA ALA A 235 3.69 -13.17 -2.86
C ALA A 235 4.48 -13.58 -1.62
N GLY A 236 3.83 -14.00 -0.52
CA GLY A 236 4.49 -14.74 0.57
C GLY A 236 5.31 -13.93 1.58
N PHE A 237 5.38 -12.59 1.45
CA PHE A 237 6.12 -11.75 2.41
C PHE A 237 5.52 -11.86 3.82
N GLY A 238 6.37 -12.00 4.84
CA GLY A 238 5.98 -12.19 6.26
C GLY A 238 5.43 -10.94 6.95
N TYR A 239 5.28 -9.84 6.24
CA TYR A 239 4.80 -8.57 6.76
C TYR A 239 3.27 -8.46 6.76
N THR A 240 2.73 -7.75 7.77
CA THR A 240 1.32 -7.38 7.76
C THR A 240 1.00 -6.39 6.64
N ASN A 241 -0.24 -6.38 6.16
CA ASN A 241 -0.69 -5.41 5.15
C ASN A 241 -0.41 -3.94 5.52
N MET A 242 -0.47 -3.60 6.81
CA MET A 242 -0.08 -2.29 7.33
C MET A 242 1.41 -1.99 7.15
N GLN A 243 2.28 -2.97 7.47
CA GLN A 243 3.73 -2.84 7.28
C GLN A 243 4.07 -2.75 5.79
N LEU A 244 3.48 -3.59 4.95
CA LEU A 244 3.66 -3.56 3.49
C LEU A 244 3.30 -2.18 2.91
N LEU A 245 2.12 -1.66 3.23
CA LEU A 245 1.70 -0.33 2.77
C LEU A 245 2.62 0.77 3.30
N ASN A 246 2.99 0.73 4.58
CA ASN A 246 3.91 1.71 5.16
C ASN A 246 5.28 1.68 4.49
N MET A 247 5.83 0.49 4.22
CA MET A 247 7.11 0.32 3.52
C MET A 247 7.02 0.77 2.06
N MET A 248 5.90 0.55 1.35
CA MET A 248 5.71 1.12 0.01
C MET A 248 5.74 2.65 0.04
N VAL A 249 5.06 3.27 1.01
CA VAL A 249 5.07 4.73 1.19
C VAL A 249 6.49 5.23 1.49
N GLN A 250 7.22 4.54 2.37
CA GLN A 250 8.62 4.88 2.68
C GLN A 250 9.54 4.71 1.47
N ALA A 251 9.40 3.62 0.72
CA ALA A 251 10.17 3.38 -0.50
C ALA A 251 9.94 4.52 -1.52
N ALA A 252 8.70 4.98 -1.70
CA ALA A 252 8.40 6.13 -2.56
C ALA A 252 9.12 7.41 -2.07
N CYS A 253 9.18 7.64 -0.77
CA CYS A 253 9.89 8.77 -0.19
C CYS A 253 11.42 8.68 -0.31
N LEU A 254 11.96 7.47 -0.21
CA LEU A 254 13.39 7.18 -0.30
C LEU A 254 13.86 6.95 -1.74
N THR A 255 12.97 7.05 -2.73
CA THR A 255 13.34 6.92 -4.14
C THR A 255 13.81 8.28 -4.64
N ASP A 256 15.10 8.35 -4.97
CA ASP A 256 15.71 9.56 -5.51
C ASP A 256 15.06 10.00 -6.82
N GLY A 257 14.81 11.30 -6.93
CA GLY A 257 14.29 11.89 -8.16
C GLY A 257 12.82 11.59 -8.48
N LEU A 258 12.08 10.85 -7.64
CA LEU A 258 10.70 10.43 -7.93
C LEU A 258 9.78 11.60 -8.34
N ALA A 259 9.49 11.71 -9.65
CA ALA A 259 8.75 12.81 -10.25
C ALA A 259 7.59 12.30 -11.14
N VAL A 260 6.48 11.92 -10.51
CA VAL A 260 5.24 11.55 -11.19
C VAL A 260 4.21 12.66 -10.98
N VAL A 261 4.17 13.61 -11.92
CA VAL A 261 3.41 14.88 -11.81
C VAL A 261 1.91 14.63 -11.64
N ASN A 262 1.36 13.68 -12.38
CA ASN A 262 -0.06 13.31 -12.31
C ASN A 262 -0.38 12.33 -11.17
N GLY A 263 0.59 12.08 -10.30
CA GLY A 263 0.45 11.36 -9.05
C GLY A 263 0.49 9.84 -9.18
N ILE A 264 0.63 9.22 -8.01
CA ILE A 264 0.65 7.77 -7.83
C ILE A 264 -0.55 7.40 -6.97
N ASN A 265 -1.25 6.32 -7.33
CA ASN A 265 -2.31 5.74 -6.52
C ASN A 265 -1.88 4.35 -6.05
N ILE A 266 -1.87 4.10 -4.74
CA ILE A 266 -1.85 2.75 -4.19
C ILE A 266 -3.29 2.28 -4.01
N ILE A 267 -3.67 1.25 -4.76
CA ILE A 267 -5.01 0.68 -4.80
C ILE A 267 -5.07 -0.52 -3.85
N LEU A 268 -5.87 -0.38 -2.81
CA LEU A 268 -6.16 -1.45 -1.87
C LEU A 268 -7.40 -2.20 -2.35
N TYR A 269 -7.29 -3.52 -2.56
CA TYR A 269 -8.45 -4.30 -2.98
C TYR A 269 -9.62 -4.11 -2.01
N ASP A 270 -10.82 -3.81 -2.54
CA ASP A 270 -12.03 -3.65 -1.73
C ASP A 270 -12.58 -5.02 -1.25
N GLY A 271 -11.78 -5.68 -0.42
CA GLY A 271 -12.14 -6.89 0.30
C GLY A 271 -12.22 -6.63 1.80
N LYS A 272 -13.12 -7.36 2.49
CA LYS A 272 -13.30 -7.26 3.94
C LYS A 272 -12.00 -7.54 4.72
N SER A 273 -11.17 -8.46 4.24
CA SER A 273 -9.87 -8.78 4.84
C SER A 273 -8.92 -7.57 4.83
N ILE A 274 -8.76 -6.93 3.67
CA ILE A 274 -7.88 -5.76 3.50
C ILE A 274 -8.39 -4.59 4.34
N LYS A 275 -9.69 -4.27 4.27
CA LYS A 275 -10.33 -3.19 5.07
C LYS A 275 -10.17 -3.37 6.58
N ASN A 276 -10.13 -4.60 7.06
CA ASN A 276 -9.91 -4.88 8.48
C ASN A 276 -8.43 -4.84 8.87
N SER A 277 -7.54 -5.16 7.93
CA SER A 277 -6.10 -5.22 8.17
C SER A 277 -5.38 -3.88 8.07
N ILE A 278 -5.95 -2.88 7.38
CA ILE A 278 -5.33 -1.56 7.15
C ILE A 278 -6.12 -0.44 7.85
N ASP A 279 -5.38 0.47 8.49
CA ASP A 279 -5.90 1.73 9.01
C ASP A 279 -5.16 2.92 8.37
N LEU A 280 -5.83 3.61 7.44
CA LEU A 280 -5.24 4.74 6.74
C LEU A 280 -5.01 5.97 7.64
N ASN A 281 -5.70 6.07 8.79
CA ASN A 281 -5.39 7.13 9.75
C ASN A 281 -4.00 6.95 10.34
N VAL A 282 -3.63 5.69 10.63
CA VAL A 282 -2.32 5.34 11.18
C VAL A 282 -1.23 5.55 10.14
N ILE A 283 -1.42 5.11 8.89
CA ILE A 283 -0.46 5.36 7.80
C ILE A 283 -0.18 6.85 7.62
N LYS A 284 -1.23 7.68 7.66
CA LYS A 284 -1.08 9.14 7.57
C LYS A 284 -0.22 9.70 8.71
N ILE A 285 -0.45 9.27 9.95
CA ILE A 285 0.34 9.71 11.11
C ILE A 285 1.80 9.26 11.00
N LEU A 286 2.04 8.00 10.61
CA LEU A 286 3.41 7.48 10.44
C LEU A 286 4.18 8.27 9.39
N PHE A 287 3.53 8.59 8.27
CA PHE A 287 4.11 9.42 7.22
C PHE A 287 4.41 10.85 7.70
N GLU A 288 3.46 11.50 8.37
CA GLU A 288 3.64 12.87 8.89
C GLU A 288 4.78 12.94 9.90
N ASN A 289 4.89 11.94 10.79
CA ASN A 289 5.99 11.87 11.75
C ASN A 289 7.34 11.63 11.07
N TRP A 290 7.39 10.75 10.06
CA TRP A 290 8.61 10.47 9.31
C TRP A 290 9.12 11.71 8.56
N LYS A 291 8.22 12.52 7.99
CA LYS A 291 8.56 13.77 7.26
C LYS A 291 9.19 14.86 8.10
N ILE A 292 9.09 14.78 9.43
CA ILE A 292 9.62 15.79 10.37
C ILE A 292 11.05 15.41 10.82
N LEU A 293 11.43 14.14 10.68
CA LEU A 293 12.78 13.64 10.97
C LEU A 293 13.72 13.92 9.79
#